data_AF-A0A3B4XC71-F1
#
_entry.id   AF-A0A3B4XC71-F1
#
_cell.length_a   1.000
_cell.length_b   1.000
_cell.length_c   1.000
_cell.angle_alpha   90.00
_cell.angle_beta   90.00
_cell.angle_gamma   90.00
#
_symmetry.space_group_name_H-M   'P 1'
#
loop_
_entity.id
_entity.type
_entity.pdbx_description
1 polymer ?
#
loop_
_entity_poly.entity_id
_entity_poly.type
_entity_poly.pdbx_seq_one_letter_code
_entity_poly.pdbx_strand_id
1 'polypeptide(L)'
;MAAKTDQLLIVVSILEGRHFPKSPRLSLVVQASFDGEQLATDPVEHKEQPQFSTELAWELDRRTLHQHRLQRTPIKLQCFTVDSVSKRRESVGYIVLDLRSVQEVRQEPRWYPLLSSKYTKQRPALLLGLLLENDTKTSEPSPDRFKAKKAPPRQGQLGHGCLFALFVVKRRVSWRSCSAAESRRDWQVKLETPRQFHM
;
A
#
# COMPACT_ATOMS: atom_id res chain seq x y z
N MET A 1 -12.99 30.38 13.18
CA MET A 1 -11.61 29.94 13.49
C MET A 1 -11.44 28.54 12.92
N ALA A 2 -10.68 28.37 11.85
CA ALA A 2 -10.36 27.04 11.34
C ALA A 2 -9.27 26.47 12.25
N ALA A 3 -9.61 25.48 13.07
CA ALA A 3 -8.61 24.75 13.83
C ALA A 3 -7.61 24.17 12.83
N LYS A 4 -6.30 24.46 12.99
CA LYS A 4 -5.25 23.68 12.34
C LYS A 4 -5.51 22.23 12.73
N THR A 5 -6.00 21.42 11.80
CA THR A 5 -6.05 20.00 12.04
C THR A 5 -4.61 19.51 11.99
N ASP A 6 -4.15 18.91 13.08
CA ASP A 6 -2.86 18.22 13.09
C ASP A 6 -2.98 17.08 12.06
N GLN A 7 -2.39 17.31 10.88
CA GLN A 7 -2.33 16.33 9.81
C GLN A 7 -1.37 15.23 10.21
N LEU A 8 -1.81 13.99 10.00
CA LEU A 8 -1.07 12.78 10.29
C LEU A 8 -0.92 11.95 9.02
N LEU A 9 0.09 11.09 9.02
CA LEU A 9 0.32 10.08 8.01
C LEU A 9 0.31 8.70 8.66
N ILE A 10 -0.58 7.82 8.23
CA ILE A 10 -0.40 6.38 8.49
C ILE A 10 0.55 5.85 7.43
N VAL A 11 1.70 5.34 7.85
CA VAL A 11 2.72 4.76 6.99
C VAL A 11 2.75 3.24 7.18
N VAL A 12 2.58 2.51 6.09
CA VAL A 12 2.72 1.06 6.00
C VAL A 12 3.97 0.75 5.19
N SER A 13 5.03 0.30 5.85
CA SER A 13 6.29 -0.08 5.19
C SER A 13 6.23 -1.57 4.83
N ILE A 14 6.25 -1.88 3.53
CA ILE A 14 6.29 -3.24 3.00
C ILE A 14 7.75 -3.51 2.63
N LEU A 15 8.45 -4.30 3.46
CA LEU A 15 9.89 -4.49 3.33
C LEU A 15 10.20 -5.67 2.41
N GLU A 16 9.86 -6.87 2.84
CA GLU A 16 10.21 -8.10 2.13
C GLU A 16 9.16 -9.19 2.34
N GLY A 17 9.22 -10.23 1.51
CA GLY A 17 8.47 -11.46 1.68
C GLY A 17 9.37 -12.65 2.03
N ARG A 18 8.77 -13.74 2.48
CA ARG A 18 9.44 -15.04 2.65
C ARG A 18 8.49 -16.19 2.34
N HIS A 19 9.06 -17.36 2.02
CA HIS A 19 8.34 -18.58 1.68
C HIS A 19 7.36 -18.41 0.50
N PHE A 20 7.80 -17.68 -0.53
CA PHE A 20 7.10 -17.59 -1.80
C PHE A 20 7.64 -18.64 -2.80
N PRO A 21 6.81 -19.17 -3.71
CA PRO A 21 7.29 -20.12 -4.71
C PRO A 21 7.98 -19.38 -5.87
N LYS A 22 9.26 -19.63 -6.09
CA LYS A 22 10.05 -18.98 -7.16
C LYS A 22 9.39 -19.15 -8.54
N SER A 23 9.04 -18.04 -9.17
CA SER A 23 8.34 -18.00 -10.46
C SER A 23 8.90 -16.90 -11.37
N PRO A 24 9.92 -17.16 -12.21
CA PRO A 24 10.62 -16.10 -12.95
C PRO A 24 9.75 -15.36 -13.99
N ARG A 25 8.60 -15.93 -14.38
CA ARG A 25 7.66 -15.29 -15.33
C ARG A 25 6.73 -14.27 -14.67
N LEU A 26 6.56 -14.40 -13.35
CA LEU A 26 5.61 -13.62 -12.57
C LEU A 26 6.31 -12.51 -11.80
N SER A 27 5.59 -11.43 -11.57
CA SER A 27 5.96 -10.37 -10.65
C SER A 27 4.93 -10.28 -9.52
N LEU A 28 5.33 -9.79 -8.36
CA LEU A 28 4.48 -9.56 -7.21
C LEU A 28 4.18 -8.07 -7.05
N VAL A 29 2.91 -7.76 -6.81
CA VAL A 29 2.44 -6.41 -6.48
C VAL A 29 1.61 -6.52 -5.22
N VAL A 30 1.90 -5.66 -4.24
CA VAL A 30 1.08 -5.53 -3.03
C VAL A 30 0.26 -4.27 -3.14
N GLN A 31 -1.05 -4.40 -3.01
CA GLN A 31 -1.98 -3.28 -2.99
C GLN A 31 -2.57 -3.16 -1.61
N ALA A 32 -2.50 -1.98 -1.02
CA ALA A 32 -3.14 -1.67 0.24
C ALA A 32 -4.35 -0.78 0.00
N SER A 33 -5.43 -1.05 0.73
CA SER A 33 -6.67 -0.28 0.68
C SER A 33 -7.07 0.17 2.07
N PHE A 34 -7.36 1.46 2.20
CA PHE A 34 -7.77 2.10 3.44
C PHE A 34 -8.74 3.23 3.11
N ASP A 35 -9.88 3.26 3.79
CA ASP A 35 -10.95 4.27 3.62
C ASP A 35 -11.38 4.54 2.15
N GLY A 36 -11.37 3.49 1.33
CA GLY A 36 -11.71 3.58 -0.10
C GLY A 36 -10.55 4.04 -1.00
N GLU A 37 -9.45 4.53 -0.43
CA GLU A 37 -8.22 4.84 -1.15
C GLU A 37 -7.34 3.61 -1.32
N GLN A 38 -6.76 3.47 -2.52
CA GLN A 38 -5.92 2.32 -2.86
C GLN A 38 -4.53 2.78 -3.31
N LEU A 39 -3.52 2.25 -2.65
CA LEU A 39 -2.11 2.43 -2.99
C LEU A 39 -1.50 1.08 -3.33
N ALA A 40 -0.51 1.06 -4.21
CA ALA A 40 0.14 -0.18 -4.62
C ALA A 40 1.65 0.00 -4.76
N THR A 41 2.39 -1.07 -4.48
CA THR A 41 3.82 -1.15 -4.76
C THR A 41 4.05 -1.27 -6.26
N ASP A 42 5.29 -1.01 -6.67
CA ASP A 42 5.78 -1.43 -7.97
C ASP A 42 5.86 -2.98 -8.08
N PRO A 43 5.86 -3.52 -9.31
CA PRO A 43 6.02 -4.95 -9.53
C PRO A 43 7.45 -5.41 -9.22
N VAL A 44 7.58 -6.38 -8.31
CA VAL A 44 8.86 -6.99 -7.91
C VAL A 44 8.96 -8.40 -8.48
N GLU A 45 10.16 -8.89 -8.75
CA GLU A 45 10.36 -10.28 -9.20
C GLU A 45 9.82 -11.31 -8.19
N HIS A 46 9.12 -12.33 -8.71
CA HIS A 46 8.57 -13.39 -7.87
C HIS A 46 9.64 -14.42 -7.49
N LYS A 47 10.35 -14.11 -6.41
CA LYS A 47 11.39 -14.93 -5.77
C LYS A 47 10.86 -15.53 -4.47
N GLU A 48 11.66 -16.40 -3.84
CA GLU A 48 11.35 -16.94 -2.52
C GLU A 48 11.29 -15.87 -1.43
N GLN A 49 12.16 -14.87 -1.56
CA GLN A 49 12.22 -13.68 -0.72
C GLN A 49 12.11 -12.41 -1.60
N PRO A 50 10.89 -12.00 -1.99
CA PRO A 50 10.71 -10.78 -2.78
C PRO A 50 11.04 -9.53 -1.94
N GLN A 51 11.73 -8.56 -2.53
CA GLN A 51 12.14 -7.31 -1.87
C GLN A 51 11.28 -6.16 -2.39
N PHE A 52 10.41 -5.62 -1.54
CA PHE A 52 9.49 -4.54 -1.89
C PHE A 52 10.04 -3.18 -1.49
N SER A 53 10.59 -3.05 -0.29
CA SER A 53 11.19 -1.82 0.26
C SER A 53 10.38 -0.55 -0.06
N THR A 54 9.06 -0.64 0.05
CA THR A 54 8.13 0.42 -0.37
C THR A 54 7.25 0.85 0.80
N GLU A 55 7.04 2.15 0.94
CA GLU A 55 6.17 2.73 1.96
C GLU A 55 4.90 3.29 1.32
N LEU A 56 3.75 2.89 1.86
CA LEU A 56 2.44 3.37 1.45
C LEU A 56 1.89 4.26 2.57
N ALA A 57 1.50 5.49 2.23
CA ALA A 57 1.10 6.49 3.22
C ALA A 57 -0.28 7.09 2.91
N TRP A 58 -1.12 7.22 3.93
CA TRP A 58 -2.42 7.89 3.86
C TRP A 58 -2.45 9.09 4.80
N GLU A 59 -2.96 10.20 4.28
CA GLU A 59 -3.18 11.43 5.04
C GLU A 59 -4.51 11.37 5.77
N LEU A 60 -4.50 11.79 7.03
CA LEU A 60 -5.70 11.86 7.85
C LEU A 60 -5.54 12.84 9.01
N ASP A 61 -6.66 13.31 9.54
CA ASP A 61 -6.66 14.16 10.73
C ASP A 61 -6.63 13.33 12.02
N ARG A 62 -6.17 13.93 13.12
CA ARG A 62 -6.30 13.32 14.47
C ARG A 62 -7.72 12.85 14.81
N ARG A 63 -8.74 13.61 14.39
CA ARG A 63 -10.16 13.27 14.65
C ARG A 63 -10.59 12.03 13.87
N THR A 64 -10.24 11.94 12.59
CA THR A 64 -10.61 10.79 11.75
C THR A 64 -9.82 9.55 12.17
N LEU A 65 -8.55 9.68 12.55
CA LEU A 65 -7.78 8.57 13.13
C LEU A 65 -8.47 7.98 14.37
N HIS A 66 -8.96 8.83 15.27
CA HIS A 66 -9.67 8.38 16.46
C HIS A 66 -10.94 7.59 16.10
N GLN A 67 -11.72 8.08 15.13
CA GLN A 67 -12.90 7.38 14.63
C GLN A 67 -12.55 6.01 14.01
N HIS A 68 -11.52 5.95 13.17
CA HIS A 68 -11.08 4.70 12.55
C HIS A 68 -10.57 3.68 13.58
N ARG A 69 -9.93 4.13 14.67
CA ARG A 69 -9.54 3.25 15.79
C ARG A 69 -10.75 2.68 16.53
N LEU A 70 -11.78 3.49 16.79
CA LEU A 70 -13.03 3.05 17.42
C LEU A 70 -13.80 2.06 16.54
N GLN A 71 -13.89 2.34 15.24
CA GLN A 71 -14.58 1.51 14.26
C GLN A 71 -13.78 0.29 13.82
N ARG A 72 -12.51 0.19 14.24
CA ARG A 72 -11.55 -0.85 13.81
C ARG A 72 -11.45 -0.93 12.29
N THR A 73 -11.41 0.22 11.63
CA THR A 73 -11.30 0.29 10.17
C THR A 73 -10.00 -0.41 9.74
N PRO A 74 -10.07 -1.48 8.96
CA PRO A 74 -8.90 -2.25 8.59
C PRO A 74 -8.14 -1.59 7.44
N ILE A 75 -6.82 -1.73 7.45
CA ILE A 75 -6.00 -1.59 6.24
C ILE A 75 -5.90 -2.98 5.62
N LYS A 76 -6.50 -3.17 4.45
CA LYS A 76 -6.47 -4.45 3.73
C LYS A 76 -5.34 -4.42 2.71
N LEU A 77 -4.34 -5.27 2.90
CA LEU A 77 -3.29 -5.53 1.92
C LEU A 77 -3.67 -6.77 1.12
N GLN A 78 -3.64 -6.67 -0.20
CA GLN A 78 -3.87 -7.78 -1.11
C GLN A 78 -2.64 -7.96 -1.99
N CYS A 79 -2.11 -9.18 -1.99
CA CYS A 79 -0.96 -9.55 -2.79
C CYS A 79 -1.46 -10.15 -4.10
N PHE A 80 -0.83 -9.73 -5.20
CA PHE A 80 -1.16 -10.17 -6.54
C PHE A 80 0.08 -10.65 -7.28
N THR A 81 -0.10 -11.68 -8.10
CA THR A 81 0.85 -12.00 -9.16
C THR A 81 0.42 -11.31 -10.44
N VAL A 82 1.37 -10.69 -11.13
CA VAL A 82 1.20 -10.11 -12.45
C VAL A 82 2.07 -10.90 -13.41
N ASP A 83 1.47 -11.45 -14.45
CA ASP A 83 2.23 -12.08 -15.53
C ASP A 83 2.72 -10.99 -16.50
N SER A 84 4.03 -11.02 -16.79
CA SER A 84 4.66 -10.06 -17.70
C SER A 84 4.16 -10.22 -19.14
N VAL A 85 3.76 -11.42 -19.55
CA VAL A 85 3.33 -11.76 -20.92
C VAL A 85 1.83 -11.52 -21.09
N SER A 86 0.99 -12.18 -20.31
CA SER A 86 -0.48 -12.06 -20.44
C SER A 86 -1.04 -10.77 -19.83
N LYS A 87 -0.24 -10.03 -19.05
CA LYS A 87 -0.67 -8.87 -18.23
C LYS A 87 -1.83 -9.19 -17.28
N ARG A 88 -2.11 -10.47 -17.05
CA ARG A 88 -3.14 -10.92 -16.12
C ARG A 88 -2.68 -10.70 -14.68
N ARG A 89 -3.59 -10.15 -13.88
CA ARG A 89 -3.41 -9.99 -12.43
C ARG A 89 -4.25 -11.04 -11.71
N GLU A 90 -3.62 -11.80 -10.82
CA GLU A 90 -4.29 -12.82 -10.00
C GLU A 90 -4.03 -12.58 -8.53
N SER A 91 -5.04 -12.77 -7.69
CA SER A 91 -4.88 -12.64 -6.24
C SER A 91 -4.17 -13.86 -5.66
N VAL A 92 -3.13 -13.61 -4.87
CA VAL A 92 -2.35 -14.63 -4.16
C VAL A 92 -2.87 -14.83 -2.75
N GLY A 93 -3.32 -13.77 -2.10
CA GLY A 93 -3.77 -13.78 -0.72
C GLY A 93 -3.85 -12.35 -0.17
N TYR A 94 -4.21 -12.22 1.09
CA TYR A 94 -4.38 -10.91 1.73
C TYR A 94 -3.92 -10.89 3.18
N ILE A 95 -3.69 -9.70 3.72
CA ILE A 95 -3.38 -9.41 5.12
C ILE A 95 -4.30 -8.27 5.56
N VAL A 96 -4.76 -8.33 6.80
CA VAL A 96 -5.60 -7.28 7.40
C VAL A 96 -4.84 -6.70 8.58
N LEU A 97 -4.55 -5.40 8.54
CA LEU A 97 -3.93 -4.66 9.64
C LEU A 97 -4.99 -3.80 10.34
N ASP A 98 -4.89 -3.70 11.66
CA ASP A 98 -5.80 -2.91 12.51
C ASP A 98 -5.09 -1.62 12.93
N LEU A 99 -5.76 -0.48 12.81
CA LEU A 99 -5.21 0.82 13.20
C LEU A 99 -4.99 1.00 14.70
N ARG A 100 -5.62 0.18 15.54
CA ARG A 100 -5.42 0.23 16.99
C ARG A 100 -3.99 -0.11 17.41
N SER A 101 -3.28 -0.92 16.61
CA SER A 101 -1.87 -1.24 16.90
C SER A 101 -0.92 -0.15 16.42
N VAL A 102 -1.33 0.79 15.58
CA VAL A 102 -0.44 1.83 15.05
C VAL A 102 -0.17 2.86 16.15
N GLN A 103 1.11 3.14 16.41
CA GLN A 103 1.56 4.10 17.42
C GLN A 103 2.52 5.10 16.77
N GLU A 104 2.69 6.27 17.39
CA GLU A 104 3.69 7.26 16.96
C GLU A 104 5.12 6.77 17.19
N VAL A 105 5.30 5.84 18.14
CA VAL A 105 6.57 5.17 18.35
C VAL A 105 6.79 4.15 17.23
N ARG A 106 7.95 4.23 16.58
CA ARG A 106 8.37 3.28 15.56
C ARG A 106 8.39 1.87 16.12
N GLN A 107 7.51 1.02 15.59
CA GLN A 107 7.44 -0.39 15.94
C GLN A 107 8.42 -1.19 15.09
N GLU A 108 8.94 -2.27 15.67
CA GLU A 108 9.72 -3.23 14.91
C GLU A 108 8.85 -3.91 13.84
N PRO A 109 9.35 -4.04 12.60
CA PRO A 109 8.64 -4.75 11.55
C PRO A 109 8.32 -6.19 11.95
N ARG A 110 7.10 -6.64 11.64
CA ARG A 110 6.62 -7.98 12.00
C ARG A 110 6.24 -8.79 10.77
N TRP A 111 6.44 -10.10 10.84
CA TRP A 111 6.01 -11.04 9.81
C TRP A 111 4.50 -11.33 9.90
N TYR A 112 3.79 -11.10 8.81
CA TYR A 112 2.37 -11.39 8.64
C TYR A 112 2.18 -12.45 7.57
N PRO A 113 1.63 -13.64 7.91
CA PRO A 113 1.32 -14.67 6.92
C PRO A 113 0.18 -14.20 6.00
N LEU A 114 0.26 -14.54 4.71
CA LEU A 114 -0.85 -14.31 3.78
C LEU A 114 -2.03 -15.22 4.15
N LEU A 115 -3.18 -14.59 4.35
CA LEU A 115 -4.47 -15.26 4.51
C LEU A 115 -5.02 -15.68 3.14
N SER A 116 -5.78 -16.77 3.13
CA SER A 116 -6.35 -17.37 1.92
C SER A 116 -5.32 -17.52 0.79
N SER A 117 -4.12 -17.98 1.14
CA SER A 117 -3.03 -18.08 0.18
C SER A 117 -3.32 -19.11 -0.90
N LYS A 118 -3.11 -18.72 -2.16
CA LYS A 118 -3.08 -19.61 -3.33
C LYS A 118 -1.99 -20.68 -3.20
N TYR A 119 -0.92 -20.40 -2.45
CA TYR A 119 0.22 -21.29 -2.28
C TYR A 119 0.02 -22.21 -1.08
N THR A 120 -0.86 -23.20 -1.20
CA THR A 120 -1.24 -24.09 -0.08
C THR A 120 -0.08 -24.88 0.53
N LYS A 121 0.97 -25.16 -0.24
CA LYS A 121 2.16 -25.91 0.22
C LYS A 121 3.15 -25.06 1.00
N GLN A 122 3.12 -23.75 0.81
CA GLN A 122 4.04 -22.81 1.46
C GLN A 122 3.25 -21.91 2.41
N ARG A 123 3.93 -21.26 3.34
CA ARG A 123 3.30 -20.28 4.24
C ARG A 123 3.89 -18.90 3.97
N PRO A 124 3.57 -18.32 2.80
CA PRO A 124 4.12 -17.04 2.40
C PRO A 124 3.74 -15.97 3.43
N ALA A 125 4.69 -15.11 3.74
CA ALA A 125 4.51 -14.02 4.70
C ALA A 125 5.23 -12.76 4.23
N LEU A 126 4.71 -11.60 4.64
CA LEU A 126 5.31 -10.29 4.39
C LEU A 126 5.82 -9.68 5.70
N LEU A 127 6.99 -9.07 5.67
CA LEU A 127 7.54 -8.26 6.74
C LEU A 127 7.00 -6.83 6.61
N LEU A 128 6.17 -6.43 7.55
CA LEU A 128 5.45 -5.15 7.51
C LEU A 128 5.80 -4.30 8.74
N GLY A 129 6.08 -3.02 8.48
CA GLY A 129 6.16 -1.97 9.49
C GLY A 129 4.91 -1.09 9.46
N LEU A 130 4.52 -0.58 10.62
CA LEU A 130 3.41 0.35 10.78
C LEU A 130 3.88 1.53 11.64
N LEU A 131 3.66 2.74 11.16
CA LEU A 131 4.06 3.97 11.82
C LEU A 131 3.00 5.05 11.65
N LEU A 132 2.80 5.86 12.68
CA LEU A 132 2.05 7.11 12.58
C LEU A 132 3.03 8.27 12.62
N GLU A 133 3.07 9.07 11.56
CA GLU A 133 3.88 10.29 11.50
C GLU A 133 3.01 11.54 11.64
N ASN A 134 3.54 12.59 12.27
CA ASN A 134 2.92 13.92 12.25
C ASN A 134 3.46 14.67 11.02
N ASP A 135 2.59 15.20 10.18
CA ASP A 135 2.98 15.99 8.99
C ASP A 135 3.29 17.44 9.38
N THR A 136 4.16 17.64 10.36
CA THR A 136 4.56 19.00 10.82
C THR A 136 5.79 19.53 10.07
N LYS A 137 6.22 18.89 8.99
CA LYS A 137 7.39 19.32 8.20
C LYS A 137 6.98 20.08 6.94
N THR A 138 6.15 21.12 7.05
CA THR A 138 6.16 22.30 6.14
C THR A 138 5.26 23.39 6.74
N SER A 139 5.79 24.12 7.71
CA SER A 139 5.51 25.55 7.83
C SER A 139 6.75 26.25 8.37
N GLU A 140 7.90 26.01 7.75
CA GLU A 140 8.97 27.01 7.76
C GLU A 140 8.48 28.13 6.82
N PRO A 141 8.15 29.33 7.31
CA PRO A 141 7.95 30.46 6.43
C PRO A 141 9.31 30.73 5.79
N SER A 142 9.45 30.44 4.50
CA SER A 142 10.67 30.80 3.75
C SER A 142 10.95 32.29 3.96
N PRO A 143 12.05 32.70 4.63
CA PRO A 143 12.52 34.05 4.49
C PRO A 143 13.22 34.15 3.13
N ASP A 144 13.01 35.28 2.48
CA ASP A 144 13.78 35.74 1.31
C ASP A 144 13.52 35.08 -0.05
N ARG A 145 12.50 35.64 -0.71
CA ARG A 145 12.58 36.21 -2.07
C ARG A 145 13.98 36.13 -2.71
N PHE A 146 14.29 34.99 -3.31
CA PHE A 146 15.50 34.82 -4.11
C PHE A 146 15.36 35.65 -5.42
N LYS A 147 15.87 36.88 -5.42
CA LYS A 147 16.13 37.63 -6.64
C LYS A 147 17.30 36.95 -7.36
N ALA A 148 17.00 36.32 -8.50
CA ALA A 148 17.99 35.76 -9.39
C ALA A 148 19.03 36.83 -9.81
N LYS A 149 20.30 36.63 -9.41
CA LYS A 149 21.46 37.22 -10.07
C LYS A 149 22.30 36.10 -10.67
N LYS A 150 22.75 36.33 -11.90
CA LYS A 150 23.49 35.45 -12.83
C LYS A 150 24.50 34.49 -12.17
N ALA A 151 24.52 33.25 -12.67
CA ALA A 151 25.46 32.20 -12.32
C ALA A 151 26.85 32.41 -12.95
N PRO A 152 27.95 32.09 -12.23
CA PRO A 152 29.23 31.72 -12.80
C PRO A 152 29.45 30.19 -12.79
N PRO A 153 30.26 29.62 -13.71
CA PRO A 153 30.31 28.17 -13.91
C PRO A 153 31.53 27.46 -13.27
N ARG A 154 31.31 26.17 -12.99
CA ARG A 154 32.22 24.98 -12.99
C ARG A 154 32.84 24.41 -11.69
N GLN A 155 32.75 23.07 -11.69
CA GLN A 155 33.70 22.01 -11.30
C GLN A 155 33.90 21.59 -9.84
N GLY A 156 33.26 20.45 -9.50
CA GLY A 156 33.90 19.21 -9.03
C GLY A 156 34.45 19.13 -7.60
N GLN A 157 33.83 18.32 -6.73
CA GLN A 157 34.44 17.13 -6.10
C GLN A 157 33.50 16.45 -5.09
N LEU A 158 33.72 15.15 -4.94
CA LEU A 158 33.01 14.14 -4.14
C LEU A 158 33.12 14.39 -2.62
N GLY A 159 32.10 13.97 -1.87
CA GLY A 159 32.27 13.68 -0.46
C GLY A 159 30.99 13.60 0.37
N HIS A 160 30.58 12.36 0.66
CA HIS A 160 29.93 11.92 1.91
C HIS A 160 28.54 12.45 2.25
N GLY A 161 27.59 11.53 2.29
CA GLY A 161 26.27 11.78 2.89
C GLY A 161 25.22 10.89 2.28
N CYS A 162 25.24 9.62 2.69
CA CYS A 162 24.17 8.65 2.45
C CYS A 162 22.86 9.20 3.06
N LEU A 163 22.15 10.02 2.31
CA LEU A 163 20.72 10.22 2.48
C LEU A 163 20.07 9.09 1.70
N PHE A 164 19.62 8.06 2.43
CA PHE A 164 18.46 7.31 1.98
C PHE A 164 17.37 8.34 1.78
N ALA A 165 17.23 8.80 0.54
CA ALA A 165 16.05 9.49 0.09
C ALA A 165 14.92 8.49 0.33
N LEU A 166 14.17 8.72 1.40
CA LEU A 166 12.81 8.24 1.55
C LEU A 166 12.07 8.76 0.31
N PHE A 167 12.08 7.97 -0.75
CA PHE A 167 10.99 7.98 -1.70
C PHE A 167 9.79 7.45 -0.93
N VAL A 168 9.20 8.30 -0.08
CA VAL A 168 7.77 8.21 0.20
C VAL A 168 7.17 8.40 -1.17
N VAL A 169 6.82 7.29 -1.80
CA VAL A 169 6.05 7.27 -3.02
C VAL A 169 4.67 7.78 -2.61
N LYS A 170 4.54 9.12 -2.53
CA LYS A 170 3.26 9.82 -2.64
C LYS A 170 2.82 9.71 -4.11
N ARG A 171 2.75 8.49 -4.64
CA ARG A 171 2.09 8.22 -5.92
C ARG A 171 0.61 8.25 -5.62
N ARG A 172 0.03 9.44 -5.78
CA ARG A 172 -1.36 9.57 -6.20
C ARG A 172 -1.44 8.85 -7.53
N VAL A 173 -1.84 7.57 -7.51
CA VAL A 173 -2.04 6.80 -8.73
C VAL A 173 -3.28 7.39 -9.41
N SER A 174 -3.04 8.38 -10.28
CA SER A 174 -4.00 8.84 -11.26
C SER A 174 -4.26 7.68 -12.21
N TRP A 175 -5.23 6.84 -11.87
CA TRP A 175 -5.86 5.95 -12.82
C TRP A 175 -6.63 6.82 -13.82
N ARG A 176 -5.95 7.25 -14.89
CA ARG A 176 -6.65 7.57 -16.13
C ARG A 176 -7.27 6.27 -16.61
N SER A 177 -8.60 6.30 -16.61
CA SER A 177 -9.53 5.36 -17.22
C SER A 177 -8.94 4.61 -18.41
N CYS A 178 -8.82 3.29 -18.28
CA CYS A 178 -8.93 2.39 -19.42
C CYS A 178 -10.16 1.53 -19.14
N SER A 179 -11.32 2.15 -19.37
CA SER A 179 -12.59 1.42 -19.47
C SER A 179 -12.54 0.64 -20.79
N ALA A 180 -12.08 -0.61 -20.70
CA ALA A 180 -12.33 -1.62 -21.72
C ALA A 180 -13.32 -2.60 -21.10
N ALA A 181 -14.49 -2.64 -21.72
CA ALA A 181 -15.65 -3.44 -21.38
C ALA A 181 -15.29 -4.90 -21.06
N GLU A 182 -15.81 -5.42 -19.94
CA GLU A 182 -16.03 -6.86 -19.80
C GLU A 182 -17.23 -7.09 -18.86
N SER A 183 -18.39 -7.19 -19.50
CA SER A 183 -19.48 -8.13 -19.21
C SER A 183 -19.84 -8.40 -17.73
N ARG A 184 -20.83 -7.64 -17.24
CA ARG A 184 -21.80 -8.19 -16.28
C ARG A 184 -22.52 -9.37 -16.96
N ARG A 185 -22.15 -10.59 -16.59
CA ARG A 185 -22.99 -11.79 -16.67
C ARG A 185 -22.92 -12.44 -15.29
N ASP A 186 -24.00 -12.26 -14.53
CA ASP A 186 -25.08 -13.25 -14.43
C ASP A 186 -24.80 -14.20 -13.27
N TRP A 187 -25.28 -13.79 -12.09
CA TRP A 187 -25.66 -14.70 -11.02
C TRP A 187 -27.06 -14.28 -10.58
N GLN A 188 -28.01 -14.48 -11.48
CA GLN A 188 -29.42 -14.55 -11.11
C GLN A 188 -29.67 -15.93 -10.52
N VAL A 189 -29.49 -16.07 -9.20
CA VAL A 189 -29.94 -17.27 -8.48
C VAL A 189 -31.46 -17.22 -8.43
N LYS A 190 -32.04 -17.94 -9.38
CA LYS A 190 -33.46 -18.25 -9.53
C LYS A 190 -33.90 -19.14 -8.36
N LEU A 191 -34.53 -18.55 -7.35
CA LEU A 191 -35.29 -19.28 -6.34
C LEU A 191 -36.70 -19.50 -6.89
N GLU A 192 -36.94 -20.68 -7.44
CA GLU A 192 -38.28 -21.15 -7.82
C GLU A 192 -38.60 -22.39 -6.98
N THR A 193 -39.50 -22.22 -6.02
CA THR A 193 -40.44 -23.25 -5.54
C THR A 193 -41.65 -23.22 -6.50
N PRO A 194 -42.49 -24.28 -6.68
CA PRO A 194 -43.11 -25.08 -5.60
C PRO A 194 -43.51 -26.57 -5.92
N ARG A 195 -43.94 -27.29 -4.85
CA ARG A 195 -44.99 -28.35 -4.72
C ARG A 195 -44.99 -29.54 -5.73
N GLN A 196 -45.14 -30.80 -5.34
CA GLN A 196 -46.28 -31.42 -4.63
C GLN A 196 -45.90 -32.79 -4.04
N PHE A 197 -46.39 -33.10 -2.84
CA PHE A 197 -46.51 -34.46 -2.32
C PHE A 197 -47.99 -34.86 -2.44
N HIS A 198 -48.27 -36.02 -3.03
CA HIS A 198 -49.55 -36.71 -2.90
C HIS A 198 -49.27 -38.13 -2.40
N MET A 199 -50.18 -38.60 -1.52
CA MET A 199 -50.25 -39.96 -0.96
C MET A 199 -50.29 -41.05 -2.03
#